data_AF-A0A8T7FPZ4-F1
#
_entry.id   AF-A0A8T7FPZ4-F1
#
_cell.length_a   1.000
_cell.length_b   1.000
_cell.length_c   1.000
_cell.angle_alpha   90.00
_cell.angle_beta   90.00
_cell.angle_gamma   90.00
#
_symmetry.space_group_name_H-M   'P 1'
#
loop_
_entity.id
_entity.type
_entity.pdbx_description
1 polymer ?
#
loop_
_entity_poly.entity_id
_entity_poly.type
_entity_poly.pdbx_seq_one_letter_code
_entity_poly.pdbx_strand_id
1 'polypeptide(L)'
;MKHTDSFFRQVPAPGWEPFGELELTVNFDTDHTVGKWLGAVLNLLDLPADFVNSVLKSAQEAAAKAMKSVSVVRSKHLHLLILVPTDHMSMGGTWGFFRVEKFGLPAEDGSARDHDIEFYLYLEG
;
A
#
# COMPACT_ATOMS: atom_id res chain seq x y z
N MET A 1 7.21 -21.78 -20.60
CA MET A 1 7.72 -20.65 -19.79
C MET A 1 6.96 -19.40 -20.22
N LYS A 2 6.48 -18.60 -19.25
CA LYS A 2 5.58 -17.43 -19.35
C LYS A 2 4.08 -17.72 -19.27
N HIS A 3 3.58 -17.80 -18.03
CA HIS A 3 2.32 -17.17 -17.67
C HIS A 3 2.67 -16.06 -16.68
N THR A 4 2.83 -14.85 -17.21
CA THR A 4 2.66 -13.63 -16.42
C THR A 4 1.17 -13.58 -16.09
N ASP A 5 0.81 -14.11 -14.93
CA ASP A 5 -0.46 -13.78 -14.29
C ASP A 5 -0.40 -12.28 -13.97
N SER A 6 -0.96 -11.50 -14.89
CA SER A 6 -1.30 -10.11 -14.64
C SER A 6 -2.46 -10.12 -13.66
N PHE A 7 -2.13 -10.21 -12.36
CA PHE A 7 -3.03 -9.83 -11.29
C PHE A 7 -3.63 -8.48 -11.67
N PHE A 8 -4.95 -8.35 -11.54
CA PHE A 8 -5.71 -7.16 -11.89
C PHE A 8 -5.10 -5.95 -11.20
N ARG A 9 -4.16 -5.25 -11.86
CA ARG A 9 -3.79 -3.87 -11.55
C ARG A 9 -5.06 -3.08 -11.80
N GLN A 10 -5.86 -2.92 -10.74
CA GLN A 10 -6.96 -1.97 -10.77
C GLN A 10 -6.34 -0.65 -11.21
N VAL A 11 -6.85 -0.12 -12.32
CA VAL A 11 -6.46 1.21 -12.75
C VAL A 11 -6.76 2.12 -11.57
N PRO A 12 -5.78 2.91 -11.09
CA PRO A 12 -6.01 3.89 -10.04
C PRO A 12 -7.29 4.68 -10.33
N ALA A 13 -7.98 5.12 -9.28
CA ALA A 13 -9.10 6.04 -9.46
C ALA A 13 -8.66 7.21 -10.37
N PRO A 14 -9.52 7.71 -11.27
CA PRO A 14 -9.15 8.82 -12.16
C PRO A 14 -8.55 9.99 -11.38
N GLY A 15 -7.39 10.49 -11.80
CA GLY A 15 -6.64 11.57 -11.14
C GLY A 15 -5.60 11.11 -10.10
N TRP A 16 -5.43 9.80 -9.92
CA TRP A 16 -4.42 9.20 -9.05
C TRP A 16 -3.39 8.41 -9.86
N GLU A 17 -2.13 8.44 -9.42
CA GLU A 17 -1.06 7.64 -10.01
C GLU A 17 -0.30 6.84 -8.94
N PRO A 18 0.16 5.62 -9.27
CA PRO A 18 0.92 4.80 -8.34
C PRO A 18 2.34 5.38 -8.21
N PHE A 19 2.72 5.70 -6.98
CA PHE A 19 4.03 6.26 -6.65
C PHE A 19 5.00 5.19 -6.13
N GLY A 20 4.49 4.15 -5.49
CA GLY A 20 5.27 3.01 -5.02
C GLY A 20 4.41 1.79 -4.75
N GLU A 21 4.94 0.62 -5.05
CA GLU A 21 4.29 -0.68 -4.88
C GLU A 21 5.21 -1.64 -4.10
N LEU A 22 4.67 -2.40 -3.16
CA LEU A 22 5.37 -3.44 -2.41
C LEU A 22 4.48 -4.65 -2.22
N GLU A 23 4.98 -5.80 -2.66
CA GLU A 23 4.37 -7.10 -2.38
C GLU A 23 5.17 -7.82 -1.30
N LEU A 24 4.48 -8.30 -0.26
CA LEU A 24 5.06 -9.02 0.85
C LEU A 24 4.48 -10.42 0.95
N THR A 25 5.35 -11.41 0.96
CA THR A 25 4.98 -12.79 1.28
C THR A 25 4.85 -12.96 2.79
N VAL A 26 3.83 -13.68 3.22
CA VAL A 26 3.63 -14.03 4.63
C VAL A 26 4.84 -14.81 5.13
N ASN A 27 5.43 -14.40 6.27
CA ASN A 27 6.62 -14.96 6.98
C ASN A 27 7.89 -14.07 7.00
N PHE A 28 7.88 -12.88 6.41
CA PHE A 28 8.98 -11.91 6.57
C PHE A 28 8.77 -10.95 7.73
N ASP A 29 9.86 -10.37 8.26
CA ASP A 29 9.83 -9.25 9.22
C ASP A 29 9.13 -8.05 8.56
N THR A 30 7.81 -8.02 8.73
CA THR A 30 6.89 -7.16 8.00
C THR A 30 7.09 -5.71 8.43
N ASP A 31 7.27 -5.47 9.73
CA ASP A 31 7.40 -4.11 10.27
C ASP A 31 8.68 -3.44 9.81
N HIS A 32 9.80 -4.17 9.81
CA HIS A 32 11.08 -3.65 9.32
C HIS A 32 11.07 -3.44 7.80
N THR A 33 10.51 -4.39 7.04
CA THR A 33 10.48 -4.32 5.57
C THR A 33 9.58 -3.19 5.08
N VAL A 34 8.36 -3.09 5.63
CA VAL A 34 7.42 -2.00 5.33
C VAL A 34 8.03 -0.66 5.68
N GLY A 35 8.59 -0.52 6.89
CA GLY A 35 9.19 0.74 7.34
C GLY A 35 10.32 1.22 6.43
N LYS A 36 11.25 0.32 6.08
CA LYS A 36 12.39 0.66 5.21
C LYS A 36 11.96 1.02 3.79
N TRP A 37 11.07 0.23 3.18
CA TRP A 37 10.58 0.51 1.84
C TRP A 37 9.76 1.80 1.80
N LEU A 38 8.81 1.97 2.71
CA LEU A 38 7.92 3.12 2.73
C LEU A 38 8.69 4.41 3.01
N GLY A 39 9.68 4.38 3.90
CA GLY A 39 10.57 5.52 4.12
C GLY A 39 11.33 5.92 2.85
N ALA A 40 11.84 4.93 2.09
CA ALA A 40 12.51 5.19 0.82
C ALA A 40 11.58 5.78 -0.24
N VAL A 41 10.33 5.31 -0.31
CA VAL A 41 9.31 5.84 -1.23
C VAL A 41 8.93 7.27 -0.84
N LEU A 42 8.55 7.51 0.42
CA LEU A 42 8.09 8.82 0.88
C LEU A 42 9.18 9.89 0.83
N ASN A 43 10.45 9.53 0.98
CA ASN A 43 11.57 10.46 0.83
C ASN A 43 11.65 11.10 -0.56
N LEU A 44 11.11 10.46 -1.60
CA LEU A 44 11.10 11.02 -2.97
C LEU A 44 10.07 12.15 -3.14
N LEU A 45 9.13 12.30 -2.22
CA LEU A 45 8.06 13.31 -2.25
C LEU A 45 8.39 14.57 -1.43
N ASP A 46 9.59 14.64 -0.83
CA ASP A 46 10.04 15.75 0.03
C ASP A 46 8.99 16.15 1.10
N LEU A 47 8.40 15.14 1.73
CA LEU A 47 7.29 15.30 2.67
C LEU A 47 7.77 15.76 4.06
N PRO A 48 6.94 16.50 4.81
CA PRO A 48 7.23 16.82 6.21
C PRO A 48 7.45 15.56 7.06
N ALA A 49 8.47 15.57 7.93
CA ALA A 49 8.85 14.39 8.73
C ALA A 49 7.69 13.84 9.58
N ASP A 50 6.86 14.72 10.17
CA ASP A 50 5.72 14.31 10.99
C ASP A 50 4.63 13.60 10.16
N PHE A 51 4.45 14.02 8.91
CA PHE A 51 3.55 13.36 7.97
C PHE A 51 4.09 11.99 7.59
N VAL A 52 5.37 11.89 7.25
CA VAL A 52 6.04 10.61 6.94
C VAL A 52 5.91 9.63 8.11
N ASN A 53 6.14 10.09 9.34
CA ASN A 53 5.98 9.26 10.55
C ASN A 53 4.54 8.77 10.75
N SER A 54 3.55 9.61 10.44
CA SER A 54 2.13 9.25 10.55
C SER A 54 1.73 8.18 9.53
N VAL A 55 2.19 8.32 8.28
CA VAL A 55 1.97 7.33 7.22
C VAL A 55 2.68 6.01 7.55
N LEU A 56 3.95 6.06 7.98
CA LEU A 56 4.72 4.89 8.38
C LEU A 56 4.02 4.10 9.49
N LYS A 57 3.61 4.78 10.56
CA LYS A 57 2.90 4.15 11.68
C LYS A 57 1.60 3.49 11.21
N SER A 58 0.81 4.19 10.38
CA SER A 58 -0.43 3.66 9.82
C SER A 58 -0.19 2.42 8.94
N ALA A 59 0.87 2.41 8.13
CA ALA A 59 1.24 1.27 7.29
C ALA A 59 1.70 0.07 8.12
N GLN A 60 2.51 0.28 9.14
CA GLN A 60 2.94 -0.80 10.04
C GLN A 60 1.75 -1.38 10.81
N GLU A 61 0.86 -0.55 11.35
CA GLU A 61 -0.35 -1.03 12.04
C GLU A 61 -1.26 -1.83 11.10
N ALA A 62 -1.46 -1.35 9.86
CA ALA A 62 -2.28 -2.03 8.87
C ALA A 62 -1.64 -3.36 8.42
N ALA A 63 -0.33 -3.38 8.18
CA ALA A 63 0.41 -4.58 7.79
C ALA A 63 0.44 -5.61 8.92
N ALA A 64 0.67 -5.19 10.17
CA ALA A 64 0.62 -6.07 11.33
C ALA A 64 -0.79 -6.68 11.53
N LYS A 65 -1.84 -5.87 11.36
CA LYS A 65 -3.23 -6.35 11.39
C LYS A 65 -3.50 -7.33 10.24
N ALA A 66 -3.06 -6.99 9.02
CA ALA A 66 -3.18 -7.83 7.84
C ALA A 66 -2.54 -9.20 8.06
N MET A 67 -1.28 -9.24 8.53
CA MET A 67 -0.55 -10.48 8.79
C MET A 67 -1.21 -11.33 9.89
N LYS A 68 -1.77 -10.71 10.93
CA LYS A 68 -2.58 -11.44 11.92
C LYS A 68 -3.83 -12.06 11.28
N SER A 69 -4.55 -11.32 10.43
CA SER A 69 -5.73 -11.82 9.72
C SER A 69 -5.40 -12.87 8.66
N VAL A 70 -4.21 -12.81 8.05
CA VAL A 70 -3.75 -13.79 7.06
C VAL A 70 -3.67 -15.20 7.65
N SER A 71 -3.27 -15.34 8.92
CA SER A 71 -3.29 -16.64 9.62
C SER A 71 -4.69 -17.28 9.70
N VAL A 72 -5.75 -16.47 9.60
CA VAL A 72 -7.15 -16.90 9.65
C VAL A 72 -7.73 -17.09 8.24
N VAL A 73 -7.26 -16.33 7.24
CA VAL A 73 -7.89 -16.18 5.92
C VAL A 73 -7.10 -16.85 4.78
N ARG A 74 -5.96 -17.51 5.08
CA ARG A 74 -5.08 -18.17 4.10
C ARG A 74 -4.58 -17.26 2.98
N SER A 75 -4.46 -15.95 3.22
CA SER A 75 -3.80 -15.04 2.28
C SER A 75 -2.33 -15.43 2.09
N LYS A 76 -1.77 -15.24 0.89
CA LYS A 76 -0.35 -15.55 0.59
C LYS A 76 0.51 -14.29 0.51
N HIS A 77 -0.11 -13.19 0.09
CA HIS A 77 0.56 -11.93 -0.19
C HIS A 77 -0.21 -10.78 0.46
N LEU A 78 0.55 -9.82 0.97
CA LEU A 78 0.09 -8.49 1.34
C LEU A 78 0.65 -7.52 0.31
N HIS A 79 -0.23 -6.77 -0.34
CA HIS A 79 0.14 -5.77 -1.32
C HIS A 79 -0.05 -4.37 -0.72
N LEU A 80 0.96 -3.52 -0.85
CA LEU A 80 0.97 -2.15 -0.37
C LEU A 80 1.18 -1.22 -1.55
N LEU A 81 0.27 -0.25 -1.71
CA LEU A 81 0.31 0.70 -2.82
C LEU A 81 0.24 2.13 -2.26
N ILE A 82 1.16 2.99 -2.71
CA ILE A 82 1.13 4.43 -2.47
C ILE A 82 0.61 5.10 -3.74
N LEU A 83 -0.42 5.92 -3.60
CA LEU A 83 -1.01 6.73 -4.65
C LEU A 83 -0.91 8.21 -4.33
N VAL A 84 -0.62 9.01 -5.35
CA VAL A 84 -0.57 10.48 -5.29
C VAL A 84 -1.43 11.08 -6.42
N PRO A 85 -1.90 12.33 -6.29
CA PRO A 85 -2.52 13.06 -7.39
C PRO A 85 -1.55 13.22 -8.56
N THR A 86 -2.07 13.15 -9.78
CA THR A 86 -1.26 13.34 -11.01
C THR A 86 -0.60 14.73 -11.09
N ASP A 87 -1.10 15.71 -10.34
CA ASP A 87 -0.62 17.09 -10.27
C ASP A 87 0.08 17.44 -8.95
N HIS A 88 0.52 16.44 -8.19
CA HIS A 88 1.11 16.59 -6.85
C HIS A 88 2.29 17.57 -6.75
N MET A 89 3.03 17.81 -7.84
CA MET A 89 4.16 18.73 -7.87
C MET A 89 3.78 20.23 -7.87
N SER A 90 2.49 20.54 -8.01
CA SER A 90 2.04 21.91 -8.32
C SER A 90 1.38 22.66 -7.17
N MET A 91 1.17 22.03 -6.00
CA MET A 91 0.45 22.69 -4.90
C MET A 91 1.32 22.83 -3.64
N GLY A 92 1.57 24.08 -3.24
CA GLY A 92 2.05 24.39 -1.89
C GLY A 92 0.88 24.26 -0.92
N GLY A 93 0.75 23.13 -0.25
CA GLY A 93 -0.36 22.81 0.65
C GLY A 93 0.08 21.90 1.80
N THR A 94 -0.86 21.61 2.71
CA THR A 94 -0.62 20.63 3.78
C THR A 94 -0.90 19.24 3.24
N TRP A 95 -0.07 18.25 3.55
CA TRP A 95 -0.33 16.89 3.12
C TRP A 95 -1.30 16.18 4.06
N GLY A 96 -2.29 15.50 3.47
CA GLY A 96 -3.22 14.59 4.12
C GLY A 96 -3.11 13.18 3.52
N PHE A 97 -3.67 12.18 4.21
CA PHE A 97 -3.79 10.85 3.64
C PHE A 97 -5.00 10.08 4.15
N PHE A 98 -5.49 9.16 3.33
CA PHE A 98 -6.41 8.11 3.75
C PHE A 98 -5.93 6.73 3.28
N ARG A 99 -6.45 5.68 3.93
CA ARG A 99 -6.07 4.29 3.66
C ARG A 99 -7.30 3.47 3.30
N VAL A 100 -7.18 2.61 2.30
CA VAL A 100 -8.21 1.64 1.91
C VAL A 100 -7.63 0.23 2.05
N GLU A 101 -8.30 -0.61 2.85
CA GLU A 101 -7.97 -2.04 2.98
C GLU A 101 -8.96 -2.84 2.11
N LYS A 102 -8.46 -3.61 1.15
CA LYS A 102 -9.24 -4.48 0.27
C LYS A 102 -8.84 -5.93 0.53
N PHE A 103 -9.84 -6.79 0.68
CA PHE A 103 -9.63 -8.23 0.75
C PHE A 103 -10.12 -8.84 -0.56
N GLY A 104 -9.24 -9.54 -1.27
CA GLY A 104 -9.60 -10.29 -2.47
C GLY A 104 -10.78 -11.23 -2.18
N LEU A 105 -11.67 -11.39 -3.14
CA LEU A 105 -12.71 -12.41 -3.04
C LEU A 105 -12.03 -13.79 -3.03
N PRO A 106 -12.51 -14.76 -2.23
CA PRO A 106 -12.02 -16.12 -2.34
C PRO A 106 -12.27 -16.61 -3.78
N ALA A 107 -11.22 -17.03 -4.47
CA ALA A 107 -11.41 -17.74 -5.72
C ALA A 107 -12.13 -19.08 -5.45
N GLU A 108 -12.95 -19.54 -6.40
CA GLU A 108 -13.72 -20.78 -6.28
C GLU A 108 -12.85 -22.03 -6.07
N ASP A 109 -11.56 -21.94 -6.41
CA ASP A 109 -10.56 -23.00 -6.24
C ASP A 109 -9.94 -23.03 -4.83
N GLY A 110 -10.32 -22.12 -3.93
CA GLY A 110 -9.77 -22.03 -2.58
C GLY A 110 -8.34 -21.49 -2.54
N SER A 111 -7.86 -20.85 -3.62
CA SER A 111 -6.61 -20.11 -3.61
C SER A 111 -6.67 -18.91 -2.66
N ALA A 112 -5.48 -18.52 -2.22
CA ALA A 112 -5.28 -17.53 -1.18
C ALA A 112 -5.84 -16.17 -1.59
N ARG A 113 -6.49 -15.46 -0.64
CA ARG A 113 -6.93 -14.09 -0.87
C ARG A 113 -5.73 -13.16 -0.86
N ASP A 114 -5.58 -12.32 -1.87
CA ASP A 114 -4.65 -11.19 -1.77
C ASP A 114 -5.26 -10.13 -0.85
N HIS A 115 -4.42 -9.50 -0.03
CA HIS A 115 -4.83 -8.39 0.82
C HIS A 115 -4.11 -7.15 0.30
N ASP A 116 -4.87 -6.19 -0.21
CA ASP A 116 -4.33 -4.92 -0.69
C ASP A 116 -4.56 -3.83 0.34
N ILE A 117 -3.53 -3.02 0.57
CA ILE A 117 -3.59 -1.82 1.39
C ILE A 117 -3.12 -0.65 0.52
N GLU A 118 -4.04 0.24 0.20
CA GLU A 118 -3.80 1.42 -0.60
C GLU A 118 -3.73 2.66 0.29
N PHE A 119 -2.69 3.47 0.12
CA PHE A 119 -2.52 4.77 0.75
C PHE A 119 -2.68 5.85 -0.31
N TYR A 120 -3.61 6.76 -0.09
CA TYR A 120 -3.87 7.90 -0.95
C TYR A 120 -3.34 9.15 -0.24
N LEU A 121 -2.19 9.65 -0.69
CA LEU A 121 -1.56 10.87 -0.18
C LEU A 121 -2.06 12.05 -1.00
N TYR A 122 -2.63 13.07 -0.39
CA TYR A 122 -3.20 14.22 -1.09
C TYR A 122 -2.78 15.55 -0.46
N LEU A 123 -2.97 16.63 -1.21
CA LEU A 123 -2.76 17.99 -0.70
C LEU A 123 -4.11 18.56 -0.24
N GLU A 124 -4.13 19.08 0.99
CA GLU A 124 -5.20 19.87 1.56
C GLU A 124 -5.07 21.31 1.09
N GLY A 125 -6.16 21.86 0.57
CA GLY A 125 -6.30 23.24 0.10
C GLY A 125 -7.37 24.00 0.88
#